data_AF-A0A2G9U7Y6-F1
#
_entry.id   AF-A0A2G9U7Y6-F1
#
_cell.length_a   1.000
_cell.length_b   1.000
_cell.length_c   1.000
_cell.angle_alpha   90.00
_cell.angle_beta   90.00
_cell.angle_gamma   90.00
#
_symmetry.space_group_name_H-M   'P 1'
#
loop_
_entity.id
_entity.type
_entity.pdbx_description
1 polymer ?
#
loop_
_entity_poly.entity_id
_entity_poly.type
_entity_poly.pdbx_seq_one_letter_code
_entity_poly.pdbx_strand_id
1 'polypeptide(L)'
;MLSRMVISSARAGNQLLTAQRFAVTAAVPTPAVAHKLKVTIIPGDGVGPELIYTVQDIVKNTGIPLDFEEVFLSEVHYTRSSSIENAVMSIARNNNVALKGAIQESAVLHTEGELSGLNMRLRRALDLFANVVHIKMHPRHNAYRLLCLAKSFVHLDDGLSLVGGAGVVTGQSVGSDYVIFEPGSRHSFQEALGRSIANPTAMILCAANMLNHLHLTDYAKALRTSVEKVIRDGKVRTRDMGGYASTTDFADAVISNFEM
;
A
#
# COMPACT_ATOMS: atom_id res chain seq x y z
N MET A 1 -21.94 52.54 49.77
CA MET A 1 -22.05 51.06 49.71
C MET A 1 -22.10 50.63 48.26
N LEU A 2 -21.79 49.36 47.94
CA LEU A 2 -21.69 48.77 46.59
C LEU A 2 -20.46 49.27 45.82
N SER A 3 -19.26 48.69 45.97
CA SER A 3 -18.77 47.32 45.62
C SER A 3 -18.06 47.32 44.26
N ARG A 4 -16.74 47.05 44.27
CA ARG A 4 -15.89 46.92 43.08
C ARG A 4 -16.17 45.58 42.39
N MET A 5 -16.62 45.61 41.13
CA MET A 5 -16.63 44.42 40.28
C MET A 5 -15.37 44.39 39.41
N VAL A 6 -14.46 43.47 39.72
CA VAL A 6 -13.26 43.20 38.91
C VAL A 6 -13.65 42.28 37.76
N ILE A 7 -13.57 42.76 36.53
CA ILE A 7 -13.78 41.93 35.34
C ILE A 7 -12.46 41.20 35.03
N SER A 8 -12.45 39.89 35.27
CA SER A 8 -11.33 39.01 34.95
C SER A 8 -11.23 38.77 33.44
N SER A 9 -10.08 39.08 32.84
CA SER A 9 -9.80 38.75 31.44
C SER A 9 -9.44 37.28 31.28
N ALA A 10 -10.43 36.45 30.96
CA ALA A 10 -10.20 35.06 30.60
C ALA A 10 -9.31 34.96 29.35
N ARG A 11 -8.12 34.36 29.50
CA ARG A 11 -7.21 34.07 28.39
C ARG A 11 -7.90 33.09 27.42
N ALA A 12 -8.04 33.47 26.16
CA ALA A 12 -8.40 32.55 25.10
C ALA A 12 -7.27 31.52 24.92
N GLY A 13 -7.47 30.34 25.50
CA GLY A 13 -6.55 29.22 25.35
C GLY A 13 -6.60 28.66 23.94
N ASN A 14 -5.49 28.76 23.21
CA ASN A 14 -5.34 28.19 21.88
C ASN A 14 -5.36 26.65 21.97
N GLN A 15 -6.55 26.03 21.86
CA GLN A 15 -6.64 24.58 21.74
C GLN A 15 -6.26 24.17 20.32
N LEU A 16 -4.98 23.82 20.16
CA LEU A 16 -4.50 23.04 19.02
C LEU A 16 -5.35 21.78 18.90
N LEU A 17 -6.16 21.72 17.84
CA LEU A 17 -6.87 20.51 17.42
C LEU A 17 -5.83 19.45 17.07
N THR A 18 -5.48 18.63 18.06
CA THR A 18 -4.57 17.50 17.88
C THR A 18 -5.22 16.52 16.90
N ALA A 19 -4.63 16.38 15.72
CA ALA A 19 -5.13 15.47 14.69
C ALA A 19 -5.19 14.04 15.25
N GLN A 20 -6.41 13.58 15.57
CA GLN A 20 -6.64 12.21 15.98
C GLN A 20 -6.23 11.29 14.84
N ARG A 21 -5.26 10.42 15.11
CA ARG A 21 -4.80 9.42 14.14
C ARG A 21 -5.88 8.36 13.98
N PHE A 22 -6.69 8.49 12.92
CA PHE A 22 -7.46 7.37 12.38
C PHE A 22 -6.49 6.37 11.73
N ALA A 23 -5.80 5.62 12.58
CA ALA A 23 -5.03 4.46 12.20
C ALA A 23 -5.77 3.24 12.72
N VAL A 24 -6.63 2.66 11.87
CA VAL A 24 -7.09 1.28 12.08
C VAL A 24 -5.86 0.39 12.01
N THR A 25 -5.53 -0.24 13.12
CA THR A 25 -4.46 -1.24 13.25
C THR A 25 -5.12 -2.58 13.52
N ALA A 26 -4.59 -3.67 12.96
CA ALA A 26 -5.07 -5.01 13.27
C ALA A 26 -5.09 -5.25 14.79
N ALA A 27 -5.96 -6.14 15.25
CA ALA A 27 -5.92 -6.60 16.64
C ALA A 27 -4.51 -7.14 16.96
N VAL A 28 -3.98 -6.83 18.14
CA VAL A 28 -2.67 -7.35 18.57
C VAL A 28 -2.78 -8.87 18.70
N PRO A 29 -2.00 -9.68 17.96
CA PRO A 29 -2.09 -11.12 18.04
C PRO A 29 -1.65 -11.62 19.42
N THR A 30 -2.49 -12.42 20.07
CA THR A 30 -2.22 -12.98 21.40
C THR A 30 -1.04 -13.97 21.33
N PRO A 31 0.02 -13.82 22.14
CA PRO A 31 1.23 -14.62 21.98
C PRO A 31 1.08 -16.01 22.60
N ALA A 32 0.70 -17.00 21.79
CA ALA A 32 0.73 -18.41 22.14
C ALA A 32 1.15 -19.25 20.93
N VAL A 33 2.46 -19.55 20.82
CA VAL A 33 3.14 -20.24 19.69
C VAL A 33 3.35 -19.34 18.45
N ALA A 34 4.51 -19.49 17.81
CA ALA A 34 4.95 -18.71 16.65
C ALA A 34 4.23 -19.14 15.35
N HIS A 35 2.93 -18.88 15.29
CA HIS A 35 2.16 -19.04 14.07
C HIS A 35 2.56 -17.95 13.06
N LYS A 36 2.71 -18.33 11.79
CA LYS A 36 2.75 -17.33 10.73
C LYS A 36 1.40 -16.63 10.66
N LEU A 37 1.42 -15.29 10.53
CA LEU A 37 0.23 -14.54 10.18
C LEU A 37 -0.15 -14.86 8.73
N LYS A 38 -1.42 -14.65 8.37
CA LYS A 38 -1.93 -14.98 7.03
C LYS A 38 -2.64 -13.77 6.43
N VAL A 39 -2.31 -13.43 5.19
CA VAL A 39 -2.84 -12.27 4.46
C VAL A 39 -3.38 -12.69 3.11
N THR A 40 -4.46 -12.06 2.64
CA THR A 40 -4.94 -12.24 1.27
C THR A 40 -4.11 -11.43 0.28
N ILE A 41 -3.62 -12.04 -0.78
CA ILE A 41 -3.03 -11.33 -1.92
C ILE A 41 -4.00 -11.33 -3.10
N ILE A 42 -4.05 -10.18 -3.80
CA ILE A 42 -4.84 -10.00 -5.02
C ILE A 42 -3.88 -9.59 -6.13
N PRO A 43 -3.36 -10.53 -6.94
CA PRO A 43 -2.39 -10.24 -8.00
C PRO A 43 -2.85 -9.17 -8.99
N GLY A 44 -4.11 -9.25 -9.42
CA GLY A 44 -4.68 -8.34 -10.42
C GLY A 44 -4.12 -8.57 -11.83
N ASP A 45 -4.03 -7.50 -12.60
CA ASP A 45 -3.70 -7.47 -14.03
C ASP A 45 -2.35 -6.80 -14.32
N GLY A 46 -1.82 -7.06 -15.52
CA GLY A 46 -0.59 -6.45 -16.02
C GLY A 46 0.62 -6.84 -15.17
N VAL A 47 1.41 -5.88 -14.71
CA VAL A 47 2.56 -6.15 -13.83
C VAL A 47 2.16 -6.57 -12.41
N GLY A 48 0.87 -6.50 -12.04
CA GLY A 48 0.38 -6.82 -10.70
C GLY A 48 0.88 -8.16 -10.13
N PRO A 49 0.74 -9.29 -10.85
CA PRO A 49 1.28 -10.59 -10.44
C PRO A 49 2.80 -10.60 -10.27
N GLU A 50 3.55 -10.00 -11.21
CA GLU A 50 5.03 -9.89 -11.14
C GLU A 50 5.48 -9.20 -9.84
N LEU A 51 4.80 -8.10 -9.48
CA LEU A 51 5.10 -7.34 -8.26
C LEU A 51 4.64 -8.05 -6.97
N ILE A 52 3.50 -8.74 -7.00
CA ILE A 52 3.00 -9.50 -5.85
C ILE A 52 3.89 -10.72 -5.57
N TYR A 53 4.27 -11.50 -6.59
CA TYR A 53 5.14 -12.66 -6.43
C TYR A 53 6.54 -12.25 -5.96
N THR A 54 7.06 -11.11 -6.43
CA THR A 54 8.28 -10.49 -5.89
C THR A 54 8.23 -10.30 -4.37
N VAL A 55 7.08 -9.86 -3.82
CA VAL A 55 6.91 -9.74 -2.35
C VAL A 55 6.85 -11.11 -1.67
N GLN A 56 6.21 -12.11 -2.28
CA GLN A 56 6.19 -13.47 -1.73
C GLN A 56 7.61 -14.07 -1.66
N ASP A 57 8.42 -13.89 -2.71
CA ASP A 57 9.80 -14.36 -2.75
C ASP A 57 10.66 -13.64 -1.70
N ILE A 58 10.50 -12.33 -1.52
CA ILE A 58 11.19 -11.61 -0.43
C ILE A 58 10.78 -12.18 0.93
N VAL A 59 9.48 -12.32 1.22
CA VAL A 59 8.97 -12.87 2.50
C VAL A 59 9.52 -14.26 2.78
N LYS A 60 9.54 -15.13 1.75
CA LYS A 60 10.08 -16.50 1.82
C LYS A 60 11.58 -16.53 2.12
N ASN A 61 12.38 -15.66 1.50
CA ASN A 61 13.84 -15.65 1.66
C ASN A 61 14.33 -14.86 2.89
N THR A 62 13.49 -14.00 3.48
CA THR A 62 13.84 -13.16 4.64
C THR A 62 13.36 -13.71 5.99
N GLY A 63 12.63 -14.83 6.00
CA GLY A 63 12.13 -15.46 7.23
C GLY A 63 11.02 -14.67 7.93
N ILE A 64 10.35 -13.75 7.23
CA ILE A 64 9.18 -13.04 7.73
C ILE A 64 8.07 -14.05 8.05
N PRO A 65 7.45 -14.03 9.25
CA PRO A 65 6.46 -15.02 9.68
C PRO A 65 5.07 -14.73 9.09
N LEU A 66 4.99 -14.78 7.76
CA LEU A 66 3.81 -14.44 6.98
C LEU A 66 3.58 -15.48 5.86
N ASP A 67 2.35 -15.97 5.76
CA ASP A 67 1.85 -16.77 4.65
C ASP A 67 0.78 -15.98 3.88
N PHE A 68 0.57 -16.37 2.62
CA PHE A 68 -0.34 -15.69 1.71
C PHE A 68 -1.42 -16.62 1.17
N GLU A 69 -2.62 -16.11 1.01
CA GLU A 69 -3.70 -16.75 0.26
C GLU A 69 -4.04 -15.92 -0.98
N GLU A 70 -3.95 -16.53 -2.17
CA GLU A 70 -4.24 -15.82 -3.41
C GLU A 70 -5.73 -15.81 -3.73
N VAL A 71 -6.26 -14.62 -4.04
CA VAL A 71 -7.58 -14.44 -4.68
C VAL A 71 -7.40 -13.62 -5.94
N PHE A 72 -7.52 -14.28 -7.09
CA PHE A 72 -7.45 -13.60 -8.38
C PHE A 72 -8.74 -12.81 -8.66
N LEU A 73 -8.60 -11.50 -8.92
CA LEU A 73 -9.69 -10.60 -9.33
C LEU A 73 -9.26 -9.84 -10.59
N SER A 74 -10.12 -9.79 -11.61
CA SER A 74 -9.87 -9.08 -12.88
C SER A 74 -11.18 -8.84 -13.63
N GLU A 75 -11.39 -7.63 -14.18
CA GLU A 75 -12.51 -7.38 -15.10
C GLU A 75 -12.19 -7.82 -16.53
N VAL A 76 -10.92 -7.77 -16.92
CA VAL A 76 -10.46 -8.17 -18.26
C VAL A 76 -10.50 -9.69 -18.40
N HIS A 77 -10.09 -10.41 -17.35
CA HIS A 77 -10.04 -11.86 -17.28
C HIS A 77 -11.20 -12.42 -16.44
N TYR A 78 -12.41 -11.88 -16.64
CA TYR A 78 -13.60 -12.15 -15.81
C TYR A 78 -13.92 -13.65 -15.64
N THR A 79 -13.65 -14.49 -16.64
CA THR A 79 -13.88 -15.96 -16.59
C THR A 79 -13.00 -16.68 -15.57
N ARG A 80 -11.86 -16.08 -15.19
CA ARG A 80 -10.95 -16.58 -14.15
C ARG A 80 -11.10 -15.82 -12.83
N SER A 81 -11.78 -14.68 -12.83
CA SER A 81 -11.96 -13.85 -11.64
C SER A 81 -12.79 -14.57 -10.60
N SER A 82 -12.34 -14.52 -9.34
CA SER A 82 -13.18 -14.83 -8.19
C SER A 82 -14.33 -13.82 -8.06
N SER A 83 -15.35 -14.20 -7.31
CA SER A 83 -16.40 -13.26 -6.91
C SER A 83 -15.91 -12.30 -5.82
N ILE A 84 -16.58 -11.15 -5.68
CA ILE A 84 -16.26 -10.17 -4.62
C ILE A 84 -16.49 -10.78 -3.24
N GLU A 85 -17.51 -11.61 -3.08
CA GLU A 85 -17.87 -12.28 -1.83
C GLU A 85 -16.75 -13.23 -1.39
N ASN A 86 -16.16 -14.00 -2.32
CA ASN A 86 -15.00 -14.85 -2.01
C ASN A 86 -13.77 -14.01 -1.59
N ALA A 87 -13.53 -12.86 -2.23
CA ALA A 87 -12.46 -11.95 -1.85
C ALA A 87 -12.68 -11.36 -0.44
N VAL A 88 -13.90 -10.88 -0.15
CA VAL A 88 -14.28 -10.36 1.18
C VAL A 88 -14.10 -11.43 2.26
N MET A 89 -14.62 -12.64 2.03
CA MET A 89 -14.50 -13.77 2.97
C MET A 89 -13.05 -14.21 3.17
N SER A 90 -12.22 -14.16 2.13
CA SER A 90 -10.77 -14.40 2.21
C SER A 90 -10.08 -13.36 3.10
N ILE A 91 -10.34 -12.07 2.86
CA ILE A 91 -9.74 -10.98 3.64
C ILE A 91 -10.17 -11.06 5.11
N ALA A 92 -11.46 -11.31 5.38
CA ALA A 92 -11.98 -11.47 6.73
C ALA A 92 -11.38 -12.67 7.49
N ARG A 93 -11.10 -13.80 6.83
CA ARG A 93 -10.40 -14.95 7.45
C ARG A 93 -8.88 -14.77 7.56
N ASN A 94 -8.31 -13.75 6.93
CA ASN A 94 -6.88 -13.49 6.84
C ASN A 94 -6.53 -12.12 7.46
N ASN A 95 -6.83 -11.98 8.75
CA ASN A 95 -6.49 -10.81 9.59
C ASN A 95 -7.09 -9.46 9.13
N ASN A 96 -8.15 -9.46 8.32
CA ASN A 96 -8.78 -8.29 7.71
C ASN A 96 -7.86 -7.45 6.78
N VAL A 97 -6.75 -8.05 6.33
CA VAL A 97 -5.69 -7.38 5.57
C VAL A 97 -5.54 -7.99 4.18
N ALA A 98 -5.39 -7.14 3.16
CA ALA A 98 -4.99 -7.56 1.83
C ALA A 98 -3.79 -6.77 1.29
N LEU A 99 -2.98 -7.42 0.44
CA LEU A 99 -2.01 -6.77 -0.44
C LEU A 99 -2.45 -6.97 -1.89
N LYS A 100 -2.62 -5.87 -2.64
CA LYS A 100 -3.33 -5.86 -3.92
C LYS A 100 -2.53 -5.16 -5.03
N GLY A 101 -2.45 -5.81 -6.19
CA GLY A 101 -2.02 -5.24 -7.46
C GLY A 101 -3.07 -4.37 -8.14
N ALA A 102 -2.74 -3.86 -9.32
CA ALA A 102 -3.70 -3.13 -10.14
C ALA A 102 -4.78 -4.09 -10.67
N ILE A 103 -6.06 -3.78 -10.45
CA ILE A 103 -7.16 -4.42 -11.19
C ILE A 103 -7.52 -3.48 -12.31
N GLN A 104 -7.43 -3.94 -13.56
CA GLN A 104 -7.76 -3.12 -14.70
C GLN A 104 -9.28 -3.06 -14.89
N GLU A 105 -9.82 -1.84 -14.91
CA GLU A 105 -11.25 -1.61 -15.14
C GLU A 105 -11.57 -1.70 -16.64
N SER A 106 -12.69 -2.35 -16.98
CA SER A 106 -13.09 -2.61 -18.36
C SER A 106 -14.09 -1.56 -18.84
N ALA A 107 -13.66 -0.72 -19.78
CA ALA A 107 -14.49 0.33 -20.36
C ALA A 107 -15.79 -0.19 -21.04
N VAL A 108 -15.86 -1.48 -21.38
CA VAL A 108 -17.00 -2.10 -22.09
C VAL A 108 -18.06 -2.63 -21.12
N LEU A 109 -17.70 -2.99 -19.88
CA LEU A 109 -18.63 -3.57 -18.91
C LEU A 109 -19.50 -2.51 -18.19
N HIS A 110 -19.27 -1.22 -18.44
CA HIS A 110 -20.07 -0.12 -17.90
C HIS A 110 -21.34 0.18 -18.71
N THR A 111 -22.02 -0.87 -19.19
CA THR A 111 -23.29 -0.74 -19.90
C THR A 111 -24.45 -0.95 -18.92
N GLU A 112 -25.17 0.13 -18.62
CA GLU A 112 -26.47 0.20 -17.93
C GLU A 112 -26.58 -0.42 -16.51
N GLY A 113 -26.51 0.44 -15.49
CA GLY A 113 -27.01 0.14 -14.14
C GLY A 113 -25.95 0.20 -13.03
N GLU A 114 -24.96 -0.70 -13.06
CA GLU A 114 -23.90 -0.74 -12.04
C GLU A 114 -22.72 0.21 -12.39
N LEU A 115 -22.84 1.47 -11.97
CA LEU A 115 -21.78 2.50 -12.11
C LEU A 115 -20.60 2.29 -11.13
N SER A 116 -20.03 1.07 -11.08
CA SER A 116 -18.81 0.80 -10.31
C SER A 116 -18.04 -0.41 -10.81
N GLY A 117 -16.80 -0.17 -11.28
CA GLY A 117 -15.80 -1.22 -11.49
C GLY A 117 -15.47 -2.00 -10.22
N LEU A 118 -14.76 -3.11 -10.40
CA LEU A 118 -14.43 -4.12 -9.41
C LEU A 118 -13.64 -3.54 -8.22
N ASN A 119 -12.76 -2.54 -8.46
CA ASN A 119 -12.09 -1.81 -7.37
C ASN A 119 -13.11 -1.09 -6.45
N MET A 120 -14.13 -0.45 -7.04
CA MET A 120 -15.17 0.27 -6.29
C MET A 120 -16.17 -0.67 -5.64
N ARG A 121 -16.51 -1.80 -6.27
CA ARG A 121 -17.33 -2.87 -5.67
C ARG A 121 -16.64 -3.48 -4.45
N LEU A 122 -15.36 -3.85 -4.57
CA LEU A 122 -14.55 -4.38 -3.46
C LEU A 122 -14.46 -3.39 -2.29
N ARG A 123 -14.23 -2.10 -2.58
CA ARG A 123 -14.18 -1.05 -1.54
C ARG A 123 -15.51 -0.86 -0.81
N ARG A 124 -16.64 -0.86 -1.54
CA ARG A 124 -17.98 -0.77 -0.93
C ARG A 124 -18.30 -1.98 -0.07
N ALA A 125 -17.95 -3.19 -0.53
CA ALA A 125 -18.20 -4.43 0.19
C ALA A 125 -17.39 -4.57 1.50
N LEU A 126 -16.27 -3.84 1.63
CA LEU A 126 -15.37 -3.81 2.79
C LEU A 126 -15.45 -2.49 3.59
N ASP A 127 -16.42 -1.61 3.28
CA ASP A 127 -16.56 -0.27 3.89
C ASP A 127 -15.25 0.57 3.88
N LEU A 128 -14.46 0.50 2.80
CA LEU A 128 -13.19 1.20 2.67
C LEU A 128 -13.39 2.68 2.31
N PHE A 129 -13.78 3.50 3.28
CA PHE A 129 -14.12 4.91 3.11
C PHE A 129 -12.91 5.84 2.89
N ALA A 130 -11.71 5.49 3.35
CA ALA A 130 -10.52 6.33 3.27
C ALA A 130 -9.47 5.76 2.32
N ASN A 131 -8.97 6.56 1.38
CA ASN A 131 -7.80 6.24 0.55
C ASN A 131 -6.65 7.14 0.96
N VAL A 132 -5.57 6.55 1.47
CA VAL A 132 -4.36 7.27 1.90
C VAL A 132 -3.21 6.91 0.98
N VAL A 133 -2.60 7.91 0.36
CA VAL A 133 -1.38 7.76 -0.42
C VAL A 133 -0.23 8.35 0.39
N HIS A 134 0.83 7.57 0.61
CA HIS A 134 2.01 8.02 1.36
C HIS A 134 3.12 8.41 0.39
N ILE A 135 3.38 9.72 0.33
CA ILE A 135 4.43 10.30 -0.49
C ILE A 135 5.62 10.70 0.42
N LYS A 136 6.76 10.03 0.25
CA LYS A 136 8.03 10.31 0.96
C LYS A 136 9.12 10.59 -0.07
N MET A 137 9.59 11.84 -0.15
CA MET A 137 10.74 12.17 -0.97
C MET A 137 12.04 11.62 -0.36
N HIS A 138 12.94 11.12 -1.20
CA HIS A 138 14.28 10.69 -0.77
C HIS A 138 15.24 11.90 -0.69
N PRO A 139 16.21 11.98 0.24
CA PRO A 139 16.91 13.23 0.58
C PRO A 139 17.90 13.83 -0.46
N ARG A 140 17.78 13.52 -1.77
CA ARG A 140 18.60 14.17 -2.81
C ARG A 140 18.21 15.63 -3.07
N HIS A 141 17.01 16.04 -2.68
CA HIS A 141 16.53 17.42 -2.76
C HIS A 141 15.90 17.84 -1.43
N ASN A 142 16.12 19.09 -1.01
CA ASN A 142 15.79 19.56 0.34
C ASN A 142 14.28 19.54 0.64
N ALA A 143 13.90 18.64 1.56
CA ALA A 143 12.78 18.71 2.51
C ALA A 143 11.36 19.10 2.01
N TYR A 144 10.51 18.11 1.74
CA TYR A 144 9.06 18.14 2.04
C TYR A 144 8.57 16.75 2.48
N ARG A 145 7.53 16.67 3.32
CA ARG A 145 7.08 15.44 4.00
C ARG A 145 5.56 15.27 3.95
N LEU A 146 5.12 14.12 3.41
CA LEU A 146 3.76 13.55 3.45
C LEU A 146 2.64 14.44 2.88
N LEU A 147 2.16 14.10 1.68
CA LEU A 147 0.92 14.63 1.10
C LEU A 147 -0.19 13.58 1.15
N CYS A 148 -1.12 13.70 2.10
CA CYS A 148 -2.35 12.90 2.12
C CYS A 148 -3.37 13.49 1.15
N LEU A 149 -3.52 12.89 -0.04
CA LEU A 149 -4.58 13.26 -0.98
C LEU A 149 -5.89 12.55 -0.62
N ALA A 150 -6.75 13.24 0.13
CA ALA A 150 -8.18 12.91 0.17
C ALA A 150 -8.74 13.07 -1.26
N LYS A 151 -9.51 12.08 -1.73
CA LYS A 151 -9.78 11.90 -3.17
C LYS A 151 -10.79 12.92 -3.75
N SER A 152 -10.33 14.13 -4.05
CA SER A 152 -10.94 15.11 -4.96
C SER A 152 -9.86 16.09 -5.44
N PHE A 153 -9.64 16.18 -6.77
CA PHE A 153 -8.65 17.04 -7.45
C PHE A 153 -7.16 16.78 -7.11
N VAL A 154 -6.51 16.01 -7.98
CA VAL A 154 -5.37 16.40 -8.86
C VAL A 154 -4.97 15.12 -9.61
N HIS A 155 -4.54 15.22 -10.87
CA HIS A 155 -4.01 14.08 -11.61
C HIS A 155 -2.77 13.55 -10.86
N LEU A 156 -2.87 12.33 -10.33
CA LEU A 156 -1.84 11.77 -9.46
C LEU A 156 -0.47 11.75 -10.16
N ASP A 157 -0.48 11.55 -11.48
CA ASP A 157 0.69 11.45 -12.36
C ASP A 157 1.66 12.65 -12.24
N ASP A 158 1.16 13.89 -12.10
CA ASP A 158 2.00 15.08 -11.91
C ASP A 158 2.81 14.97 -10.61
N GLY A 159 2.16 14.57 -9.52
CA GLY A 159 2.77 14.39 -8.21
C GLY A 159 3.67 13.15 -8.12
N LEU A 160 3.41 12.10 -8.91
CA LEU A 160 4.26 10.92 -9.01
C LEU A 160 5.62 11.27 -9.61
N SER A 161 5.65 12.10 -10.67
CA SER A 161 6.90 12.48 -11.33
C SER A 161 7.91 13.15 -10.38
N LEU A 162 7.42 14.03 -9.49
CA LEU A 162 8.23 14.81 -8.55
C LEU A 162 8.92 13.97 -7.46
N VAL A 163 8.45 12.74 -7.22
CA VAL A 163 8.91 11.92 -6.08
C VAL A 163 9.64 10.64 -6.48
N GLY A 164 9.90 10.45 -7.77
CA GLY A 164 10.60 9.27 -8.31
C GLY A 164 9.72 8.33 -9.14
N GLY A 165 8.50 8.74 -9.49
CA GLY A 165 7.60 8.02 -10.40
C GLY A 165 6.54 7.15 -9.74
N ALA A 166 5.68 6.55 -10.58
CA ALA A 166 4.60 5.66 -10.16
C ALA A 166 5.09 4.43 -9.37
N GLY A 167 6.34 4.01 -9.62
CA GLY A 167 6.96 2.82 -9.05
C GLY A 167 7.42 2.93 -7.60
N VAL A 168 7.36 4.12 -6.96
CA VAL A 168 7.84 4.31 -5.57
C VAL A 168 6.76 4.74 -4.57
N VAL A 169 5.53 5.02 -5.03
CA VAL A 169 4.47 5.59 -4.19
C VAL A 169 3.52 4.52 -3.65
N THR A 170 3.43 4.41 -2.32
CA THR A 170 2.55 3.45 -1.63
C THR A 170 1.17 4.02 -1.35
N GLY A 171 0.13 3.19 -1.42
CA GLY A 171 -1.23 3.52 -1.02
C GLY A 171 -1.84 2.49 -0.08
N GLN A 172 -2.93 2.89 0.56
CA GLN A 172 -3.78 2.00 1.35
C GLN A 172 -5.24 2.49 1.28
N SER A 173 -6.17 1.56 1.08
CA SER A 173 -7.61 1.79 1.25
C SER A 173 -8.00 1.25 2.62
N VAL A 174 -8.56 2.09 3.48
CA VAL A 174 -8.86 1.83 4.90
C VAL A 174 -10.35 1.99 5.14
N GLY A 175 -10.95 1.01 5.82
CA GLY A 175 -12.30 1.05 6.34
C GLY A 175 -12.32 0.91 7.85
N SER A 176 -13.48 0.62 8.43
CA SER A 176 -13.64 0.46 9.89
C SER A 176 -12.86 -0.76 10.42
N ASP A 177 -13.02 -1.91 9.77
CA ASP A 177 -12.44 -3.19 10.19
C ASP A 177 -11.33 -3.72 9.27
N TYR A 178 -11.21 -3.17 8.06
CA TYR A 178 -10.43 -3.72 6.94
C TYR A 178 -9.39 -2.74 6.38
N VAL A 179 -8.29 -3.28 5.85
CA VAL A 179 -7.31 -2.51 5.08
C VAL A 179 -6.80 -3.28 3.85
N ILE A 180 -6.69 -2.57 2.73
CA ILE A 180 -6.03 -3.05 1.51
C ILE A 180 -4.82 -2.16 1.22
N PHE A 181 -3.63 -2.75 1.22
CA PHE A 181 -2.40 -2.09 0.77
C PHE A 181 -2.25 -2.29 -0.74
N GLU A 182 -2.00 -1.22 -1.49
CA GLU A 182 -1.85 -1.25 -2.95
C GLU A 182 -0.95 -0.10 -3.42
N PRO A 183 -0.19 -0.23 -4.52
CA PRO A 183 0.57 0.89 -5.09
C PRO A 183 -0.35 2.09 -5.37
N GLY A 184 0.09 3.29 -4.99
CA GLY A 184 -0.77 4.48 -4.99
C GLY A 184 -1.26 4.86 -6.39
N SER A 185 -0.45 4.58 -7.40
CA SER A 185 -0.71 4.81 -8.83
C SER A 185 -1.81 3.93 -9.43
N ARG A 186 -1.95 2.67 -8.96
CA ARG A 186 -2.96 1.68 -9.41
C ARG A 186 -2.96 1.32 -10.90
N HIS A 187 -1.95 1.74 -11.66
CA HIS A 187 -1.81 1.42 -13.07
C HIS A 187 -1.35 -0.04 -13.26
N SER A 188 -1.98 -0.78 -14.18
CA SER A 188 -1.60 -2.15 -14.53
C SER A 188 -0.33 -2.25 -15.38
N PHE A 189 0.07 -1.15 -16.04
CA PHE A 189 1.29 -1.04 -16.87
C PHE A 189 1.47 -2.22 -17.85
N GLN A 190 0.42 -2.51 -18.63
CA GLN A 190 0.35 -3.67 -19.54
C GLN A 190 1.54 -3.79 -20.50
N GLU A 191 2.14 -2.67 -20.92
CA GLU A 191 3.32 -2.66 -21.80
C GLU A 191 4.57 -3.32 -21.19
N ALA A 192 4.61 -3.49 -19.86
CA ALA A 192 5.70 -4.15 -19.14
C ALA A 192 5.38 -5.61 -18.74
N LEU A 193 4.16 -6.10 -18.99
CA LEU A 193 3.74 -7.46 -18.66
C LEU A 193 4.71 -8.51 -19.22
N GLY A 194 5.23 -9.37 -18.36
CA GLY A 194 6.11 -10.48 -18.74
C GLY A 194 7.51 -10.06 -19.18
N ARG A 195 7.90 -8.79 -18.95
CA ARG A 195 9.23 -8.27 -19.32
C ARG A 195 10.20 -8.18 -18.14
N SER A 196 9.75 -8.36 -16.89
CA SER A 196 10.58 -8.18 -15.67
C SER A 196 11.29 -6.82 -15.63
N ILE A 197 10.55 -5.74 -15.98
CA ILE A 197 11.05 -4.36 -15.97
C ILE A 197 10.24 -3.44 -15.04
N ALA A 198 9.25 -3.97 -14.33
CA ALA A 198 8.45 -3.20 -13.40
C ALA A 198 9.27 -2.85 -12.15
N ASN A 199 9.13 -1.64 -11.63
CA ASN A 199 9.78 -1.26 -10.37
C ASN A 199 8.97 -1.83 -9.19
N PRO A 200 9.51 -2.76 -8.38
CA PRO A 200 8.78 -3.37 -7.28
C PRO A 200 8.76 -2.50 -6.02
N THR A 201 9.49 -1.37 -5.99
CA THR A 201 9.66 -0.51 -4.79
C THR A 201 8.33 -0.19 -4.11
N ALA A 202 7.31 0.29 -4.84
CA ALA A 202 6.01 0.62 -4.29
C ALA A 202 5.31 -0.60 -3.67
N MET A 203 5.38 -1.78 -4.30
CA MET A 203 4.74 -2.98 -3.78
C MET A 203 5.47 -3.50 -2.52
N ILE A 204 6.80 -3.50 -2.52
CA ILE A 204 7.62 -3.90 -1.36
C ILE A 204 7.39 -2.94 -0.19
N LEU A 205 7.30 -1.62 -0.45
CA LEU A 205 7.00 -0.64 0.60
C LEU A 205 5.55 -0.70 1.08
N CYS A 206 4.60 -1.15 0.25
CA CYS A 206 3.23 -1.50 0.68
C CYS A 206 3.26 -2.71 1.62
N ALA A 207 4.05 -3.75 1.30
CA ALA A 207 4.27 -4.88 2.19
C ALA A 207 4.93 -4.46 3.52
N ALA A 208 5.88 -3.52 3.51
CA ALA A 208 6.44 -2.97 4.75
C ALA A 208 5.39 -2.22 5.60
N ASN A 209 4.49 -1.44 4.98
CA ASN A 209 3.37 -0.80 5.69
C ASN A 209 2.40 -1.83 6.30
N MET A 210 2.12 -2.89 5.55
CA MET A 210 1.27 -4.01 5.94
C MET A 210 1.85 -4.77 7.14
N LEU A 211 3.15 -5.09 7.12
CA LEU A 211 3.85 -5.72 8.25
C LEU A 211 3.77 -4.84 9.51
N ASN A 212 3.92 -3.52 9.37
CA ASN A 212 3.77 -2.59 10.49
C ASN A 212 2.34 -2.57 11.04
N HIS A 213 1.32 -2.67 10.19
CA HIS A 213 -0.09 -2.75 10.60
C HIS A 213 -0.41 -4.09 11.30
N LEU A 214 0.28 -5.17 10.95
CA LEU A 214 0.21 -6.49 11.57
C LEU A 214 1.08 -6.64 12.84
N HIS A 215 1.63 -5.53 13.37
CA HIS A 215 2.56 -5.49 14.51
C HIS A 215 3.89 -6.24 14.31
N LEU A 216 4.23 -6.61 13.08
CA LEU A 216 5.54 -7.13 12.69
C LEU A 216 6.52 -5.97 12.43
N THR A 217 6.68 -5.09 13.43
CA THR A 217 7.37 -3.79 13.29
C THR A 217 8.85 -3.90 12.94
N ASP A 218 9.54 -4.91 13.47
CA ASP A 218 10.97 -5.09 13.22
C ASP A 218 11.20 -5.57 11.78
N TYR A 219 10.42 -6.55 11.31
CA TYR A 219 10.39 -6.98 9.90
C TYR A 219 10.01 -5.84 8.94
N ALA A 220 9.03 -5.02 9.32
CA ALA A 220 8.62 -3.84 8.55
C ALA A 220 9.74 -2.79 8.43
N LYS A 221 10.48 -2.56 9.52
CA LYS A 221 11.62 -1.65 9.57
C LYS A 221 12.79 -2.21 8.74
N ALA A 222 13.16 -3.47 8.94
CA ALA A 222 14.19 -4.18 8.18
C ALA A 222 13.92 -4.06 6.68
N LEU A 223 12.75 -4.51 6.20
CA LEU A 223 12.36 -4.48 4.79
C LEU A 223 12.43 -3.06 4.20
N ARG A 224 11.93 -2.06 4.93
CA ARG A 224 11.99 -0.65 4.53
C ARG A 224 13.43 -0.16 4.42
N THR A 225 14.28 -0.47 5.40
CA THR A 225 15.69 -0.07 5.42
C THR A 225 16.48 -0.74 4.29
N SER A 226 16.19 -1.99 3.94
CA SER A 226 16.79 -2.69 2.80
C SER A 226 16.48 -1.99 1.47
N VAL A 227 15.20 -1.65 1.23
CA VAL A 227 14.79 -0.88 0.03
C VAL A 227 15.44 0.50 0.01
N GLU A 228 15.45 1.21 1.14
CA GLU A 228 16.09 2.53 1.23
C GLU A 228 17.62 2.46 1.01
N LYS A 229 18.28 1.36 1.41
CA LYS A 229 19.72 1.08 1.17
C LYS A 229 19.99 0.83 -0.31
N VAL A 230 19.23 -0.04 -0.98
CA VAL A 230 19.37 -0.33 -2.43
C VAL A 230 19.21 0.94 -3.27
N ILE A 231 18.17 1.76 -3.00
CA ILE A 231 17.90 3.01 -3.72
C ILE A 231 19.00 4.05 -3.49
N ARG A 232 19.49 4.17 -2.25
CA ARG A 232 20.56 5.12 -1.88
C ARG A 232 21.88 4.74 -2.56
N ASP A 233 22.25 3.46 -2.51
CA ASP A 233 23.47 2.93 -3.12
C ASP A 233 23.44 3.05 -4.65
N GLY A 234 22.25 3.00 -5.26
CA GLY A 234 22.03 3.34 -6.68
C GLY A 234 22.65 2.39 -7.71
N LYS A 235 23.22 1.27 -7.26
CA LYS A 235 23.86 0.24 -8.10
C LYS A 235 22.83 -0.56 -8.90
N VAL A 236 21.72 -0.92 -8.25
CA VAL A 236 20.61 -1.70 -8.84
C VAL A 236 19.41 -0.76 -9.00
N ARG A 237 19.14 -0.36 -10.24
CA ARG A 237 18.09 0.59 -10.59
C ARG A 237 17.32 0.08 -11.79
N THR A 238 16.00 0.03 -11.66
CA THR A 238 15.06 -0.25 -12.75
C THR A 238 14.99 0.92 -13.74
N ARG A 239 14.31 0.71 -14.88
CA ARG A 239 14.31 1.64 -16.02
C ARG A 239 13.76 3.03 -15.69
N ASP A 240 12.70 3.10 -14.88
CA ASP A 240 12.12 4.35 -14.37
C ASP A 240 13.06 5.13 -13.45
N MET A 241 13.95 4.45 -12.74
CA MET A 241 15.03 5.06 -11.93
C MET A 241 16.33 5.31 -12.72
N GLY A 242 16.27 5.25 -14.06
CA GLY A 242 17.40 5.51 -14.95
C GLY A 242 18.50 4.46 -14.90
N GLY A 243 18.13 3.18 -14.72
CA GLY A 243 19.03 2.03 -14.85
C GLY A 243 18.49 0.95 -15.78
N TYR A 244 19.03 -0.26 -15.68
CA TYR A 244 18.71 -1.41 -16.55
C TYR A 244 18.45 -2.70 -15.76
N ALA A 245 18.37 -2.63 -14.43
CA ALA A 245 18.08 -3.79 -13.60
C ALA A 245 16.64 -4.27 -13.82
N SER A 246 16.45 -5.58 -13.78
CA SER A 246 15.14 -6.22 -13.79
C SER A 246 14.43 -6.08 -12.44
N THR A 247 13.15 -6.45 -12.42
CA THR A 247 12.36 -6.57 -11.20
C THR A 247 12.98 -7.55 -10.21
N THR A 248 13.49 -8.68 -10.72
CA THR A 248 14.19 -9.72 -9.96
C THR A 248 15.52 -9.23 -9.39
N ASP A 249 16.36 -8.57 -10.20
CA ASP A 249 17.65 -8.01 -9.73
C ASP A 249 17.45 -7.06 -8.54
N PHE A 250 16.40 -6.23 -8.59
CA PHE A 250 16.06 -5.32 -7.50
C PHE A 250 15.57 -6.07 -6.26
N ALA A 251 14.76 -7.13 -6.43
CA ALA A 251 14.31 -7.98 -5.34
C ALA A 251 15.48 -8.70 -4.63
N ASP A 252 16.40 -9.29 -5.40
CA ASP A 252 17.60 -9.96 -4.89
C ASP A 252 18.52 -8.99 -4.16
N ALA A 253 18.64 -7.75 -4.66
CA ALA A 253 19.35 -6.69 -3.96
C ALA A 253 18.69 -6.30 -2.62
N VAL A 254 17.35 -6.30 -2.54
CA VAL A 254 16.62 -6.07 -1.29
C VAL A 254 16.82 -7.23 -0.30
N ILE A 255 16.70 -8.48 -0.75
CA ILE A 255 16.95 -9.69 0.06
C ILE A 255 18.38 -9.68 0.61
N SER A 256 19.37 -9.38 -0.24
CA SER A 256 20.79 -9.30 0.14
C SER A 256 21.12 -8.17 1.13
N ASN A 257 20.19 -7.24 1.34
CA ASN A 257 20.31 -6.13 2.30
C ASN A 257 19.30 -6.25 3.44
N PHE A 258 18.67 -7.42 3.64
CA PHE A 258 17.74 -7.66 4.72
C PHE A 258 18.48 -8.05 6.01
N GLU A 259 18.38 -7.18 7.01
CA GLU A 259 19.05 -7.28 8.31
C GLU A 259 18.01 -6.99 9.41
N MET A 260 17.85 -7.89 10.38
CA MET A 260 16.92 -7.78 11.52
C MET A 260 17.56 -7.09 12.73
#